data_AF-A0AAD5J863-F1
#
_entry.id   AF-A0AAD5J863-F1
#
_cell.length_a   1.000
_cell.length_b   1.000
_cell.length_c   1.000
_cell.angle_alpha   90.00
_cell.angle_beta   90.00
_cell.angle_gamma   90.00
#
_symmetry.space_group_name_H-M   'P 1'
#
loop_
_entity.id
_entity.type
_entity.pdbx_description
1 polymer ?
#
loop_
_entity_poly.entity_id
_entity_poly.type
_entity_poly.pdbx_seq_one_letter_code
_entity_poly.pdbx_strand_id
1 'polypeptide(L)'
;MHPSTTHRIQSLTVSSSTTHPTHFLLSDSLSNSNVFKIVIIGFGNYGQFLAKTLVSQGHAVLAHSRSDHHNETAKKLGVSFYADPHDLCEEHPEIILLCTSIISTKQVLKSLPLQRLKRNTLFVDVLSVKE
;
A
#
# COMPACT_ATOMS: atom_id res chain seq x y z
N MET A 1 -30.61 5.20 -40.28
CA MET A 1 -29.43 6.04 -40.61
C MET A 1 -28.28 5.57 -39.73
N HIS A 2 -27.31 4.89 -40.33
CA HIS A 2 -25.99 4.63 -39.74
C HIS A 2 -25.19 5.95 -39.70
N PRO A 3 -24.14 6.00 -38.86
CA PRO A 3 -22.82 5.96 -39.48
C PRO A 3 -21.99 4.78 -38.97
N SER A 4 -21.33 4.16 -39.94
CA SER A 4 -20.26 3.18 -39.78
C SER A 4 -19.02 3.87 -39.21
N THR A 5 -18.24 3.16 -38.37
CA THR A 5 -16.83 3.49 -38.15
C THR A 5 -15.99 2.23 -38.34
N THR A 6 -15.00 2.39 -39.20
CA THR A 6 -14.23 1.38 -39.91
C THR A 6 -13.23 0.64 -39.02
N HIS A 7 -13.14 -0.66 -39.24
CA HIS A 7 -12.21 -1.61 -38.62
C HIS A 7 -10.73 -1.33 -38.90
N ARG A 8 -9.86 -1.66 -37.93
CA ARG A 8 -8.48 -2.09 -38.23
C ARG A 8 -8.25 -3.47 -37.62
N ILE A 9 -8.53 -4.52 -38.41
CA ILE A 9 -8.09 -5.88 -38.14
C ILE A 9 -6.60 -5.93 -38.49
N GLN A 10 -5.73 -6.09 -37.51
CA GLN A 10 -4.34 -6.50 -37.75
C GLN A 10 -4.30 -8.02 -37.75
N SER A 11 -4.13 -8.62 -38.93
CA SER A 11 -3.78 -10.02 -39.05
C SER A 11 -2.36 -10.24 -38.54
N LEU A 12 -2.19 -11.15 -37.60
CA LEU A 12 -0.88 -11.70 -37.26
C LEU A 12 -0.85 -13.15 -37.74
N THR A 13 -0.20 -13.35 -38.87
CA THR A 13 0.21 -14.67 -39.36
C THR A 13 1.31 -15.17 -38.44
N VAL A 14 1.11 -16.31 -37.78
CA VAL A 14 2.20 -17.03 -37.10
C VAL A 14 2.32 -18.42 -37.73
N SER A 15 3.39 -18.56 -38.51
CA SER A 15 3.86 -19.79 -39.10
C SER A 15 4.25 -20.79 -38.00
N SER A 16 3.81 -22.03 -38.17
CA SER A 16 4.15 -23.17 -37.32
C SER A 16 5.63 -23.56 -37.44
N SER A 17 6.36 -23.61 -36.32
CA SER A 17 7.39 -24.63 -36.09
C SER A 17 7.98 -24.55 -34.66
N THR A 18 7.82 -25.65 -33.92
CA THR A 18 8.78 -26.22 -32.97
C THR A 18 8.75 -25.76 -31.48
N THR A 19 8.17 -26.65 -30.67
CA THR A 19 8.44 -27.01 -29.24
C THR A 19 9.02 -25.95 -28.30
N HIS A 20 8.19 -25.44 -27.37
CA HIS A 20 8.39 -25.33 -25.92
C HIS A 20 7.05 -24.88 -25.28
N PRO A 21 6.63 -25.40 -24.11
CA PRO A 21 5.41 -24.91 -23.46
C PRO A 21 5.71 -23.55 -22.82
N THR A 22 5.51 -22.49 -23.58
CA THR A 22 5.47 -21.12 -23.08
C THR A 22 4.35 -21.07 -22.04
N HIS A 23 4.72 -20.89 -20.78
CA HIS A 23 3.76 -20.72 -19.70
C HIS A 23 2.80 -19.59 -20.09
N PHE A 24 1.53 -19.97 -20.18
CA PHE A 24 0.40 -19.20 -20.65
C PHE A 24 0.46 -17.77 -20.09
N LEU A 25 0.37 -16.79 -20.99
CA LEU A 25 0.08 -15.40 -20.66
C LEU A 25 -1.29 -15.36 -19.93
N LEU A 26 -1.25 -15.48 -18.61
CA LEU A 26 -2.39 -15.33 -17.69
C LEU A 26 -2.10 -14.19 -16.74
N SER A 27 -1.91 -12.99 -17.28
CA SER A 27 -1.72 -11.81 -16.43
C SER A 27 -2.49 -10.59 -16.92
N ASP A 28 -3.57 -10.78 -17.69
CA ASP A 28 -4.39 -9.67 -18.17
C ASP A 28 -5.85 -9.70 -17.67
N SER A 29 -6.18 -10.58 -16.71
CA SER A 29 -7.54 -10.65 -16.17
C SER A 29 -7.68 -11.17 -14.73
N LEU A 30 -6.69 -10.96 -13.85
CA LEU A 30 -6.81 -11.26 -12.42
C LEU A 30 -6.91 -9.97 -11.61
N SER A 31 -8.11 -9.38 -11.62
CA SER A 31 -8.58 -8.28 -10.76
C SER A 31 -7.80 -6.95 -10.83
N ASN A 32 -8.53 -5.84 -11.01
CA ASN A 32 -8.12 -4.52 -10.54
C ASN A 32 -8.07 -4.51 -8.99
N SER A 33 -7.22 -5.34 -8.37
CA SER A 33 -6.90 -5.19 -6.96
C SER A 33 -6.02 -3.95 -6.85
N ASN A 34 -6.61 -2.84 -6.40
CA ASN A 34 -5.84 -1.64 -6.09
C ASN A 34 -4.93 -1.94 -4.89
N VAL A 35 -3.75 -2.50 -5.16
CA VAL A 35 -2.71 -2.72 -4.16
C VAL A 35 -2.10 -1.37 -3.82
N PHE A 36 -2.39 -0.87 -2.62
CA PHE A 36 -1.83 0.37 -2.10
C PHE A 36 -0.61 0.13 -1.20
N LYS A 37 0.29 1.11 -1.15
CA LYS A 37 1.32 1.25 -0.12
C LYS A 37 0.73 2.03 1.06
N ILE A 38 0.53 1.33 2.16
CA ILE A 38 -0.17 1.84 3.34
C ILE A 38 0.82 1.92 4.50
N VAL A 39 0.96 3.11 5.06
CA VAL A 39 1.78 3.36 6.25
C VAL A 39 0.90 3.40 7.49
N ILE A 40 1.29 2.67 8.53
CA ILE A 40 0.68 2.75 9.86
C ILE A 40 1.60 3.54 10.79
N ILE A 41 1.14 4.70 11.24
CA ILE A 41 1.82 5.51 12.25
C ILE A 41 1.22 5.20 13.62
N GLY A 42 2.01 4.61 14.52
CA GLY A 42 1.52 4.10 15.80
C GLY A 42 1.21 2.60 15.72
N PHE A 43 2.26 1.79 15.75
CA PHE A 43 2.24 0.33 15.59
C PHE A 43 2.08 -0.42 16.92
N GLY A 44 1.22 0.12 17.80
CA GLY A 44 0.75 -0.58 19.00
C GLY A 44 -0.33 -1.62 18.68
N ASN A 45 -1.07 -2.08 19.70
CA ASN A 45 -2.06 -3.15 19.56
C ASN A 45 -3.08 -2.92 18.42
N TYR A 46 -3.63 -1.71 18.31
CA TYR A 46 -4.63 -1.41 17.28
C TYR A 46 -4.03 -1.32 15.87
N GLY A 47 -2.86 -0.68 15.72
CA GLY A 47 -2.13 -0.66 14.45
C GLY A 47 -1.75 -2.07 13.98
N GLN A 48 -1.28 -2.93 14.89
CA GLN A 48 -0.98 -4.34 14.61
C GLN A 48 -2.24 -5.14 14.25
N PHE A 49 -3.38 -4.85 14.88
CA PHE A 49 -4.66 -5.46 14.56
C PHE A 49 -5.08 -5.15 13.11
N LEU A 50 -5.03 -3.87 12.71
CA LEU A 50 -5.37 -3.48 11.33
C LEU A 50 -4.36 -4.01 10.30
N ALA A 51 -3.07 -4.04 10.65
CA ALA A 51 -2.02 -4.53 9.76
C ALA A 51 -2.25 -5.97 9.27
N LYS A 52 -2.75 -6.86 10.15
CA LYS A 52 -3.08 -8.25 9.80
C LYS A 52 -4.01 -8.32 8.59
N THR A 53 -5.08 -7.53 8.62
CA THR A 53 -6.07 -7.52 7.54
C THR A 53 -5.50 -6.88 6.29
N LEU A 54 -4.82 -5.74 6.40
CA LEU A 54 -4.24 -5.03 5.24
C LEU A 54 -3.22 -5.90 4.50
N VAL A 55 -2.33 -6.60 5.22
CA VAL A 55 -1.38 -7.54 4.63
C VAL A 55 -2.11 -8.73 4.00
N SER A 56 -3.13 -9.29 4.67
CA SER A 56 -3.92 -10.40 4.11
C SER A 56 -4.67 -10.06 2.83
N GLN A 57 -4.98 -8.77 2.62
CA GLN A 57 -5.61 -8.24 1.40
C GLN A 57 -4.59 -7.96 0.28
N GLY A 58 -3.30 -8.20 0.52
CA GLY A 58 -2.22 -8.04 -0.47
C GLY A 58 -1.64 -6.63 -0.55
N HIS A 59 -1.98 -5.72 0.39
CA HIS A 59 -1.40 -4.38 0.42
C HIS A 59 0.06 -4.41 0.90
N ALA A 60 0.87 -3.47 0.39
CA ALA A 60 2.21 -3.24 0.92
C ALA A 60 2.10 -2.39 2.18
N VAL A 61 2.33 -2.99 3.36
CA VAL A 61 2.17 -2.32 4.64
C VAL A 61 3.54 -1.97 5.23
N LEU A 62 3.70 -0.70 5.61
CA LEU A 62 4.85 -0.21 6.35
C LEU A 62 4.39 0.36 7.69
N ALA A 63 5.29 0.41 8.66
CA ALA A 63 4.97 0.90 9.99
C ALA A 63 6.08 1.78 10.56
N HIS A 64 5.64 2.76 11.35
CA HIS A 64 6.53 3.57 12.18
C HIS A 64 5.90 3.79 13.57
N SER A 65 6.76 3.90 14.58
CA SER A 65 6.38 4.19 15.97
C SER A 65 7.50 4.94 16.67
N ARG A 66 7.14 5.62 17.77
CA ARG A 66 8.11 6.34 18.62
C ARG A 66 9.20 5.42 19.18
N SER A 67 8.89 4.14 19.39
CA SER A 67 9.81 3.11 19.87
C SER A 67 9.93 1.97 18.86
N ASP A 68 11.11 1.38 18.79
CA ASP A 68 11.47 0.24 17.93
C ASP A 68 10.99 -1.13 18.45
N HIS A 69 10.40 -1.17 19.64
CA HIS A 69 10.00 -2.39 20.35
C HIS A 69 9.03 -3.29 19.56
N HIS A 70 8.39 -2.75 18.51
CA HIS A 70 7.45 -3.49 17.67
C HIS A 70 8.03 -3.95 16.32
N ASN A 71 9.34 -3.76 16.08
CA ASN A 71 9.99 -4.16 14.83
C ASN A 71 9.91 -5.68 14.57
N GLU A 72 10.19 -6.51 15.58
CA GLU A 72 10.09 -7.97 15.43
C GLU A 72 8.66 -8.42 15.13
N THR A 73 7.67 -7.81 15.79
CA THR A 73 6.25 -8.08 15.53
C THR A 73 5.85 -7.64 14.13
N ALA A 74 6.33 -6.49 13.65
CA ALA A 74 6.08 -6.03 12.29
C ALA A 74 6.57 -7.05 11.25
N LYS A 75 7.82 -7.52 11.40
CA LYS A 75 8.41 -8.54 10.52
C LYS A 75 7.57 -9.82 10.49
N LYS A 76 7.13 -10.31 11.65
CA LYS A 76 6.26 -11.50 11.76
C LYS A 76 4.90 -11.32 11.07
N LEU A 77 4.41 -10.09 10.96
CA LEU A 77 3.15 -9.74 10.30
C LEU A 77 3.32 -9.41 8.81
N GLY A 78 4.53 -9.51 8.24
CA GLY A 78 4.78 -9.11 6.85
C GLY A 78 4.80 -7.59 6.63
N VAL A 79 5.09 -6.82 7.69
CA VAL A 79 5.13 -5.35 7.68
C VAL A 79 6.58 -4.87 7.73
N SER A 80 6.93 -3.93 6.86
CA SER A 80 8.24 -3.27 6.88
C SER A 80 8.26 -2.15 7.93
N PHE A 81 9.12 -2.25 8.95
CA PHE A 81 9.21 -1.25 10.02
C PHE A 81 10.34 -0.23 9.76
N TYR A 82 10.02 1.05 9.88
CA TYR A 82 10.96 2.16 9.72
C TYR A 82 11.10 2.91 11.04
N ALA A 83 12.33 2.96 11.56
CA ALA A 83 12.63 3.71 12.78
C ALA A 83 12.63 5.22 12.51
N ASP A 84 13.15 5.65 11.36
CA ASP A 84 13.16 7.05 10.96
C ASP A 84 11.93 7.39 10.10
N PRO A 85 11.08 8.36 10.50
CA PRO A 85 9.96 8.82 9.67
C PRO A 85 10.41 9.47 8.36
N HIS A 86 11.67 9.90 8.25
CA HIS A 86 12.26 10.43 7.02
C HIS A 86 12.33 9.38 5.93
N ASP A 87 12.91 8.22 6.24
CA ASP A 87 13.01 7.09 5.31
C ASP A 87 11.62 6.56 4.94
N LEU A 88 10.70 6.52 5.92
CA LEU A 88 9.32 6.11 5.67
C LEU A 88 8.59 7.01 4.67
N CYS A 89 8.82 8.33 4.70
CA CYS A 89 8.14 9.25 3.78
C CYS A 89 8.70 9.19 2.35
N GLU A 90 9.96 8.80 2.17
CA GLU A 90 10.58 8.55 0.86
C GLU A 90 9.99 7.34 0.15
N GLU A 91 9.35 6.44 0.88
CA GLU A 91 8.60 5.33 0.27
C GLU A 91 7.36 5.82 -0.51
N HIS A 92 7.01 7.10 -0.43
CA HIS A 92 5.91 7.71 -1.15
C HIS A 92 4.58 6.94 -1.04
N PRO A 93 4.08 6.70 0.19
CA PRO A 93 2.86 5.95 0.40
C PRO A 93 1.63 6.68 -0.18
N GLU A 94 0.67 5.91 -0.70
CA GLU A 94 -0.63 6.44 -1.08
C GLU A 94 -1.50 6.73 0.14
N ILE A 95 -1.35 5.97 1.22
CA ILE A 95 -2.20 6.09 2.41
C ILE A 95 -1.35 6.10 3.68
N ILE A 96 -1.64 7.03 4.59
CA ILE A 96 -1.09 7.09 5.95
C ILE A 96 -2.24 6.95 6.94
N LEU A 97 -2.19 5.88 7.73
CA LEU A 97 -3.14 5.56 8.80
C LEU A 97 -2.57 5.96 10.16
N LEU A 98 -3.23 6.89 10.84
CA LEU A 98 -2.84 7.38 12.16
C LEU A 98 -3.49 6.51 13.26
N CYS A 99 -2.74 5.53 13.73
CA CYS A 99 -3.09 4.59 14.80
C CYS A 99 -2.47 4.95 16.16
N THR A 100 -2.17 6.24 16.37
CA THR A 100 -1.60 6.75 17.63
C THR A 100 -2.67 6.96 18.70
N SER A 101 -2.29 7.18 19.96
CA SER A 101 -3.25 7.65 20.96
C SER A 101 -3.57 9.14 20.72
N ILE A 102 -4.81 9.57 20.99
CA ILE A 102 -5.28 10.96 20.80
C ILE A 102 -4.30 11.98 21.41
N ILE A 103 -3.83 11.70 22.63
CA ILE A 103 -2.93 12.59 23.38
C ILE A 103 -1.60 12.77 22.63
N SER A 104 -1.11 11.72 21.97
CA SER A 104 0.17 11.73 21.25
C SER A 104 0.08 12.21 19.80
N THR A 105 -1.11 12.17 19.19
CA THR A 105 -1.31 12.46 17.76
C THR A 105 -0.73 13.80 17.35
N LYS A 106 -0.97 14.86 18.13
CA LYS A 106 -0.45 16.21 17.85
C LYS A 106 1.07 16.23 17.73
N GLN A 107 1.77 15.58 18.66
CA GLN A 107 3.24 15.54 18.64
C GLN A 107 3.75 14.71 17.46
N VAL A 108 3.12 13.58 17.18
CA VAL A 108 3.50 12.70 16.08
C VAL A 108 3.32 13.39 14.73
N LEU A 109 2.21 14.08 14.50
CA LEU A 109 1.98 14.83 13.26
C LEU A 109 3.03 15.93 13.05
N LYS A 110 3.46 16.60 14.13
CA LYS A 110 4.51 17.63 14.07
C LYS A 110 5.89 17.06 13.75
N SER A 111 6.17 15.81 14.10
CA SER A 111 7.46 15.17 13.82
C SER A 111 7.53 14.53 12.44
N LEU A 112 6.40 14.34 11.75
CA LEU A 112 6.40 13.75 10.41
C LEU A 112 6.93 14.74 9.36
N PRO A 113 7.85 14.33 8.48
CA PRO A 113 8.37 15.19 7.42
C PRO A 113 7.40 15.27 6.23
N LEU A 114 6.23 15.87 6.47
CA LEU A 114 5.10 15.91 5.52
C LEU A 114 5.47 16.49 4.14
N GLN A 115 6.50 17.33 4.06
CA GLN A 115 6.98 17.92 2.81
C GLN A 115 7.58 16.89 1.83
N ARG A 116 7.96 15.70 2.33
CA ARG A 116 8.50 14.60 1.51
C ARG A 116 7.40 13.73 0.90
N LEU A 117 6.15 13.92 1.32
CA LEU A 117 5.02 13.15 0.82
C LEU A 117 4.53 13.67 -0.53
N LYS A 118 3.89 12.78 -1.31
CA LYS A 118 3.20 13.19 -2.53
C LYS A 118 1.95 13.98 -2.18
N ARG A 119 1.55 14.91 -3.06
CA ARG A 119 0.37 15.77 -2.85
C ARG A 119 -0.94 15.00 -2.70
N ASN A 120 -1.01 13.78 -3.20
CA ASN A 120 -2.19 12.92 -3.19
C ASN A 120 -2.14 11.82 -2.12
N THR A 121 -1.20 11.88 -1.16
CA THR A 121 -1.19 10.95 -0.03
C THR A 121 -2.43 11.19 0.85
N LEU A 122 -3.26 10.17 1.01
CA LEU A 122 -4.44 10.19 1.86
C LEU A 122 -4.05 9.97 3.31
N PHE A 123 -4.50 10.87 4.20
CA PHE A 123 -4.44 10.65 5.64
C PHE A 123 -5.77 10.14 6.16
N VAL A 124 -5.71 9.08 6.98
CA VAL A 124 -6.86 8.50 7.66
C VAL A 124 -6.52 8.41 9.14
N ASP A 125 -7.37 8.93 10.01
CA ASP A 125 -7.24 8.73 11.44
C ASP A 125 -8.27 7.72 11.94
N VAL A 126 -7.88 6.94 12.94
CA VAL A 126 -8.73 5.93 13.59
C VAL A 126 -8.78 6.17 15.10
N LEU A 127 -8.69 7.44 15.48
CA LEU A 127 -8.61 7.87 16.87
C LEU A 127 -9.97 7.66 17.53
N SER A 128 -10.02 6.85 18.59
CA SER A 128 -11.25 6.65 19.34
C SER A 128 -11.41 7.74 20.39
N VAL A 129 -12.30 8.69 20.14
CA VAL A 129 -12.78 9.62 21.17
C VAL A 129 -13.86 8.93 21.99
N LYS A 130 -13.82 9.08 23.32
CA LYS A 130 -14.98 8.83 24.17
C LYS A 130 -15.63 10.17 24.45
N GLU A 131 -16.94 10.23 24.29
CA GLU A 131 -17.78 11.37 24.68
C GLU A 131 -17.86 11.50 26.21
#